data_AF-S7Q458-F1
#
_entry.id   AF-S7Q458-F1
#
_cell.length_a   1.000
_cell.length_b   1.000
_cell.length_c   1.000
_cell.angle_alpha   90.00
_cell.angle_beta   90.00
_cell.angle_gamma   90.00
#
_symmetry.space_group_name_H-M   'P 1'
#
loop_
_entity.id
_entity.type
_entity.pdbx_description
1 polymer ?
#
loop_
_entity_poly.entity_id
_entity_poly.type
_entity_poly.pdbx_seq_one_letter_code
_entity_poly.pdbx_strand_id
1 'polypeptide(L)'
;MHIPLWFALWLCCYVAASAQAQQDFNVTSRDPRISYVGQWVDQDNGGHKFTGSVGSSFSFTFQGMSIRYFAGLQCAKRNGYRNCASAVVYDDQTSYSNPIKSAIVDASSGTTRDSNPVLTTLFSATGLSPSRHSTLNVSYIGPGSLGGPYVEIYTIEYDGVQSAAPTGTSSSQGSSGSQSSNSSSSASHKSVNIGAIVGGVVSPSRALNAR
;
A
#
# COMPACT_ATOMS: atom_id res chain seq x y z
N MET A 1 7.14 45.23 -50.93
CA MET A 1 6.94 44.73 -49.55
C MET A 1 7.84 43.53 -49.37
N HIS A 2 9.00 43.70 -48.72
CA HIS A 2 9.98 42.64 -48.48
C HIS A 2 9.97 42.28 -47.00
N ILE A 3 9.65 41.02 -46.70
CA ILE A 3 9.73 40.47 -45.35
C ILE A 3 11.18 39.99 -45.16
N PRO A 4 11.94 40.51 -44.18
CA PRO A 4 13.34 40.16 -44.01
C PRO A 4 13.51 38.72 -43.50
N LEU A 5 14.39 37.99 -44.18
CA LEU A 5 14.67 36.55 -44.06
C LEU A 5 15.36 36.09 -42.75
N TRP A 6 15.39 36.92 -41.71
CA TRP A 6 16.28 36.73 -40.55
C TRP A 6 15.60 36.16 -39.29
N PHE A 7 14.32 35.80 -39.35
CA PHE A 7 13.56 35.30 -38.19
C PHE A 7 13.39 33.78 -38.11
N ALA A 8 14.00 33.01 -39.02
CA ALA A 8 13.81 31.55 -39.10
C ALA A 8 14.95 30.73 -38.49
N LEU A 9 15.64 31.25 -37.47
CA LEU A 9 16.75 30.54 -36.82
C LEU A 9 16.68 30.63 -35.29
N TRP A 10 15.50 30.45 -34.71
CA TRP A 10 15.37 30.44 -33.25
C TRP A 10 14.23 29.55 -32.74
N LEU A 11 14.12 28.33 -33.26
CA LEU A 11 13.23 27.33 -32.64
C LEU A 11 13.58 25.88 -33.02
N CYS A 12 14.82 25.47 -32.76
CA CYS A 12 15.19 24.05 -32.79
C CYS A 12 16.01 23.67 -31.55
N CYS A 13 15.61 24.17 -30.37
CA CYS A 13 15.99 23.49 -29.13
C CYS A 13 15.15 22.20 -29.06
N TYR A 14 15.65 21.16 -29.73
CA TYR A 14 15.24 19.79 -29.50
C TYR A 14 15.39 19.51 -28.00
N VAL A 15 14.28 19.53 -27.27
CA VAL A 15 14.23 18.95 -25.94
C VAL A 15 14.39 17.45 -26.17
N ALA A 16 15.63 16.96 -26.05
CA ALA A 16 15.88 15.54 -25.92
C ALA A 16 15.22 15.09 -24.61
N ALA A 17 13.96 14.68 -24.70
CA ALA A 17 13.29 14.02 -23.59
C ALA A 17 14.04 12.71 -23.35
N SER A 18 14.89 12.69 -22.33
CA SER A 18 15.52 11.47 -21.84
C SER A 18 14.40 10.54 -21.35
N ALA A 19 13.99 9.61 -22.20
CA ALA A 19 13.12 8.50 -21.80
C ALA A 19 13.94 7.61 -20.86
N GLN A 20 13.82 7.84 -19.56
CA GLN A 20 14.36 6.89 -18.58
C GLN A 20 13.55 5.61 -18.72
N ALA A 21 14.24 4.48 -18.93
CA ALA A 21 13.60 3.18 -19.01
C ALA A 21 12.89 2.90 -17.68
N GLN A 22 11.57 2.81 -17.75
CA GLN A 22 10.73 2.50 -16.62
C GLN A 22 10.89 1.02 -16.28
N GLN A 23 11.21 0.75 -15.02
CA GLN A 23 11.41 -0.60 -14.51
C GLN A 23 10.37 -0.91 -13.45
N ASP A 24 9.91 -2.16 -13.41
CA ASP A 24 9.08 -2.68 -12.33
C ASP A 24 9.98 -3.05 -11.14
N PHE A 25 9.66 -2.48 -9.98
CA PHE A 25 10.31 -2.79 -8.72
C PHE A 25 9.38 -3.60 -7.84
N ASN A 26 9.93 -4.65 -7.22
CA ASN A 26 9.24 -5.45 -6.22
C ASN A 26 9.84 -5.17 -4.84
N VAL A 27 8.98 -4.88 -3.87
CA VAL A 27 9.32 -4.46 -2.50
C VAL A 27 8.70 -5.46 -1.54
N THR A 28 9.53 -6.22 -0.84
CA THR A 28 9.04 -7.22 0.12
C THR A 28 8.55 -6.56 1.40
N SER A 29 7.74 -7.26 2.19
CA SER A 29 7.24 -6.78 3.49
C SER A 29 8.32 -6.38 4.50
N ARG A 30 9.58 -6.82 4.33
CA ARG A 30 10.72 -6.45 5.17
C ARG A 30 11.59 -5.33 4.59
N ASP A 31 11.24 -4.78 3.45
CA ASP A 31 12.00 -3.69 2.85
C ASP A 31 12.05 -2.50 3.83
N PRO A 32 13.24 -1.95 4.14
CA PRO A 32 13.39 -0.88 5.11
C PRO A 32 12.73 0.44 4.68
N ARG A 33 12.30 0.56 3.42
CA ARG A 33 11.53 1.71 2.93
C ARG A 33 10.06 1.67 3.39
N ILE A 34 9.58 0.54 3.91
CA ILE A 34 8.23 0.43 4.48
C ILE A 34 8.30 0.77 5.97
N SER A 35 7.60 1.84 6.37
CA SER A 35 7.45 2.20 7.78
C SER A 35 6.19 1.58 8.34
N TYR A 36 6.30 0.89 9.47
CA TYR A 36 5.19 0.23 10.14
C TYR A 36 4.87 0.94 11.45
N VAL A 37 3.58 1.15 11.70
CA VAL A 37 3.05 1.71 12.96
C VAL A 37 2.06 0.71 13.56
N GLY A 38 2.10 0.56 14.88
CA GLY A 38 1.27 -0.40 15.60
C GLY A 38 1.93 -1.77 15.76
N GLN A 39 1.12 -2.83 15.89
CA GLN A 39 1.60 -4.19 16.15
C GLN A 39 1.56 -5.01 14.87
N TRP A 40 2.72 -5.27 14.28
CA TRP A 40 2.89 -6.11 13.09
C TRP A 40 3.69 -7.35 13.43
N VAL A 41 3.22 -8.49 12.94
CA VAL A 41 3.85 -9.80 13.17
C VAL A 41 4.43 -10.30 11.85
N ASP A 42 5.72 -10.62 11.86
CA ASP A 42 6.37 -11.33 10.76
C ASP A 42 5.92 -12.79 10.70
N GLN A 43 5.69 -13.29 9.49
CA GLN A 43 5.39 -14.70 9.21
C GLN A 43 6.28 -15.21 8.08
N ASP A 44 6.33 -16.53 7.93
CA ASP A 44 7.06 -17.21 6.85
C ASP A 44 8.52 -16.75 6.72
N ASN A 45 9.20 -16.58 7.87
CA ASN A 45 10.55 -16.03 7.92
C ASN A 45 10.70 -14.68 7.17
N GLY A 46 9.65 -13.85 7.17
CA GLY A 46 9.63 -12.56 6.47
C GLY A 46 9.01 -12.56 5.09
N GLY A 47 8.37 -13.66 4.69
CA GLY A 47 7.61 -13.69 3.44
C GLY A 47 6.47 -12.66 3.44
N HIS A 48 5.83 -12.45 4.60
CA HIS A 48 4.80 -11.43 4.77
C HIS A 48 4.75 -10.92 6.23
N LYS A 49 4.04 -9.81 6.42
CA LYS A 49 3.68 -9.29 7.75
C LYS A 49 2.16 -9.15 7.84
N PHE A 50 1.60 -9.37 9.02
CA PHE A 50 0.18 -9.13 9.27
C PHE A 50 -0.04 -8.33 10.56
N THR A 51 -1.21 -7.71 10.67
CA THR A 51 -1.69 -7.09 11.90
C THR A 51 -3.17 -7.37 12.10
N GLY A 52 -3.53 -7.70 13.34
CA GLY A 52 -4.93 -7.75 13.80
C GLY A 52 -5.30 -6.64 14.77
N SER A 53 -4.41 -5.66 14.96
CA SER A 53 -4.66 -4.53 15.86
C SER A 53 -5.19 -3.35 15.07
N VAL A 54 -6.47 -3.00 15.29
CA VAL A 54 -7.11 -1.84 14.63
C VAL A 54 -6.28 -0.57 14.90
N GLY A 55 -6.07 0.23 13.85
CA GLY A 55 -5.23 1.42 13.89
C GLY A 55 -3.77 1.17 13.55
N SER A 56 -3.30 -0.08 13.47
CA SER A 56 -2.00 -0.38 12.86
C SER A 56 -2.00 0.03 11.39
N SER A 57 -0.86 0.53 10.92
CA SER A 57 -0.70 1.01 9.56
C SER A 57 0.70 0.73 9.02
N PHE A 58 0.85 0.81 7.70
CA PHE A 58 2.15 0.95 7.06
C PHE A 58 2.12 2.06 6.01
N SER A 59 3.30 2.63 5.74
CA SER A 59 3.50 3.65 4.71
C SER A 59 4.68 3.28 3.83
N PHE A 60 4.56 3.51 2.52
CA PHE A 60 5.62 3.28 1.55
C PHE A 60 5.68 4.44 0.55
N THR A 61 6.84 5.09 0.46
CA THR A 61 7.08 6.22 -0.47
C THR A 61 7.89 5.76 -1.67
N PHE A 62 7.43 6.12 -2.87
CA PHE A 62 8.02 5.72 -4.14
C PHE A 62 7.95 6.84 -5.18
N GLN A 63 8.74 6.75 -6.25
CA GLN A 63 8.60 7.59 -7.43
C GLN A 63 8.22 6.70 -8.61
N GLY A 64 7.03 6.91 -9.16
CA GLY A 64 6.43 5.99 -10.11
C GLY A 64 5.14 6.50 -10.73
N MET A 65 4.66 5.79 -11.75
CA MET A 65 3.39 6.01 -12.43
C MET A 65 2.29 5.03 -12.00
N SER A 66 2.66 3.92 -11.39
CA SER A 66 1.74 2.92 -10.87
C SER A 66 2.28 2.24 -9.61
N ILE A 67 1.35 1.72 -8.82
CA ILE A 67 1.64 0.91 -7.64
C ILE A 67 0.57 -0.18 -7.49
N ARG A 68 0.99 -1.34 -7.00
CA ARG A 68 0.16 -2.49 -6.64
C ARG A 68 0.57 -2.97 -5.26
N TYR A 69 -0.41 -3.17 -4.39
CA TYR A 69 -0.23 -3.76 -3.07
C TYR A 69 -0.86 -5.15 -3.07
N PHE A 70 -0.06 -6.17 -2.77
CA PHE A 70 -0.46 -7.56 -2.72
C PHE A 70 -0.66 -8.07 -1.30
N ALA A 71 -1.79 -8.73 -1.10
CA ALA A 71 -2.17 -9.42 0.13
C ALA A 71 -2.75 -10.80 -0.22
N GLY A 72 -2.69 -11.74 0.71
CA GLY A 72 -3.44 -12.98 0.56
C GLY A 72 -4.91 -12.73 0.88
N LEU A 73 -5.81 -13.20 0.02
CA LEU A 73 -7.22 -13.26 0.38
C LEU A 73 -7.51 -14.67 0.87
N GLN A 74 -7.84 -14.79 2.15
CA GLN A 74 -8.22 -16.06 2.76
C GLN A 74 -9.50 -15.88 3.55
N CYS A 75 -10.64 -15.99 2.87
CA CYS A 75 -11.93 -16.01 3.54
C CYS A 75 -12.37 -17.40 4.01
N ALA A 76 -11.55 -18.43 3.73
CA ALA A 76 -11.79 -19.82 4.09
C ALA A 76 -11.69 -20.13 5.59
N LYS A 77 -12.72 -20.81 6.12
CA LYS A 77 -12.74 -21.43 7.45
C LYS A 77 -11.94 -22.76 7.49
N ARG A 78 -10.76 -22.85 6.90
CA ARG A 78 -9.85 -23.97 7.23
C ARG A 78 -8.92 -23.48 8.33
N ASN A 79 -9.11 -24.02 9.54
CA ASN A 79 -8.31 -23.77 10.75
C ASN A 79 -8.53 -22.44 11.49
N GLY A 80 -9.63 -21.72 11.21
CA GLY A 80 -10.06 -20.57 12.03
C GLY A 80 -9.42 -19.21 11.68
N TYR A 81 -8.47 -19.19 10.74
CA TYR A 81 -7.87 -17.96 10.22
C TYR A 81 -8.72 -17.40 9.06
N ARG A 82 -8.96 -16.09 9.08
CA ARG A 82 -9.77 -15.38 8.06
C ARG A 82 -9.06 -14.07 7.72
N ASN A 83 -8.43 -13.96 6.56
CA ASN A 83 -8.03 -12.68 6.02
C ASN A 83 -9.14 -12.15 5.10
N CYS A 84 -10.10 -11.48 5.71
CA CYS A 84 -11.22 -10.80 5.07
C CYS A 84 -11.29 -9.34 5.53
N ALA A 85 -10.18 -8.77 6.01
CA ALA A 85 -10.13 -7.46 6.64
C ALA A 85 -10.46 -6.31 5.70
N SER A 86 -10.94 -5.20 6.27
CA SER A 86 -10.98 -3.91 5.59
C SER A 86 -9.77 -3.06 5.96
N ALA A 87 -9.23 -2.39 4.95
CA ALA A 87 -8.16 -1.41 5.10
C ALA A 87 -8.56 -0.10 4.42
N VAL A 88 -8.10 1.03 4.95
CA VAL A 88 -8.17 2.31 4.25
C VAL A 88 -6.85 2.51 3.55
N VAL A 89 -6.91 2.78 2.26
CA VAL A 89 -5.76 3.13 1.43
C VAL A 89 -5.91 4.58 0.98
N TYR A 90 -4.90 5.40 1.22
CA TYR A 90 -4.89 6.80 0.77
C TYR A 90 -3.46 7.28 0.48
N ASP A 91 -3.36 8.34 -0.30
CA ASP A 91 -2.13 9.12 -0.48
C ASP A 91 -2.27 10.46 0.23
N ASP A 92 -1.19 10.91 0.85
CA ASP A 92 -1.14 12.15 1.63
C ASP A 92 -0.94 13.40 0.73
N GLN A 93 -1.04 13.25 -0.58
CA GLN A 93 -0.83 14.36 -1.53
C GLN A 93 -2.12 15.19 -1.68
N THR A 94 -2.30 16.17 -0.80
CA THR A 94 -3.47 17.07 -0.74
C THR A 94 -3.62 18.04 -1.93
N SER A 95 -2.71 18.04 -2.91
CA SER A 95 -2.55 19.17 -3.85
C SER A 95 -2.60 18.79 -5.33
N TYR A 96 -3.15 17.63 -5.71
CA TYR A 96 -3.10 17.13 -7.10
C TYR A 96 -4.45 16.99 -7.79
N SER A 97 -4.42 17.02 -9.14
CA SER A 97 -5.58 16.76 -9.99
C SER A 97 -6.01 15.29 -10.04
N ASN A 98 -5.12 14.37 -9.65
CA ASN A 98 -5.38 12.92 -9.53
C ASN A 98 -4.63 12.34 -8.31
N PRO A 99 -5.03 12.68 -7.07
CA PRO A 99 -4.48 12.01 -5.89
C PRO A 99 -4.89 10.53 -5.93
N ILE A 100 -4.16 9.67 -5.24
CA ILE A 100 -4.70 8.34 -4.91
C ILE A 100 -5.95 8.59 -4.07
N LYS A 101 -7.13 8.37 -4.67
CA LYS A 101 -8.39 8.56 -3.97
C LYS A 101 -8.40 7.65 -2.76
N SER A 102 -8.68 8.22 -1.59
CA SER A 102 -8.89 7.43 -0.39
C SER A 102 -9.96 6.38 -0.67
N ALA A 103 -9.59 5.11 -0.55
CA ALA A 103 -10.47 3.98 -0.79
C ALA A 103 -10.53 3.12 0.46
N ILE A 104 -11.74 2.75 0.85
CA ILE A 104 -11.92 1.61 1.75
C ILE A 104 -11.84 0.38 0.86
N VAL A 105 -10.85 -0.47 1.14
CA VAL A 105 -10.63 -1.73 0.45
C VAL A 105 -11.07 -2.86 1.37
N ASP A 106 -11.91 -3.75 0.86
CA ASP A 106 -12.34 -4.96 1.55
C ASP A 106 -11.66 -6.18 0.93
N ALA A 107 -10.77 -6.82 1.68
CA ALA A 107 -10.05 -8.03 1.25
C ALA A 107 -10.98 -9.24 1.03
N SER A 108 -12.23 -9.16 1.47
CA SER A 108 -13.22 -10.20 1.18
C SER A 108 -13.93 -10.02 -0.17
N SER A 109 -13.76 -8.88 -0.83
CA SER A 109 -14.42 -8.61 -2.11
C SER A 109 -14.04 -9.63 -3.18
N GLY A 110 -15.03 -10.21 -3.84
CA GLY A 110 -14.82 -11.23 -4.89
C GLY A 110 -14.41 -12.61 -4.37
N THR A 111 -14.39 -12.84 -3.06
CA THR A 111 -14.08 -14.15 -2.45
C THR A 111 -15.30 -14.81 -1.84
N THR A 112 -15.19 -16.08 -1.47
CA THR A 112 -16.23 -16.80 -0.73
C THR A 112 -15.66 -17.37 0.57
N ARG A 113 -16.54 -17.76 1.48
CA ARG A 113 -16.16 -18.31 2.79
C ARG A 113 -15.39 -19.65 2.71
N ASP A 114 -15.26 -20.25 1.53
CA ASP A 114 -14.60 -21.54 1.33
C ASP A 114 -13.52 -21.47 0.24
N SER A 115 -13.15 -20.27 -0.24
CA SER A 115 -12.11 -20.13 -1.26
C SER A 115 -10.72 -20.40 -0.69
N ASN A 116 -9.90 -21.16 -1.42
CA ASN A 116 -8.49 -21.32 -1.08
C ASN A 116 -7.78 -19.95 -0.96
N PRO A 117 -6.74 -19.84 -0.12
CA PRO A 117 -5.91 -18.64 -0.06
C PRO A 117 -5.33 -18.34 -1.43
N VAL A 118 -5.48 -17.10 -1.91
CA VAL A 118 -4.87 -16.63 -3.15
C VAL A 118 -4.17 -15.32 -2.88
N LEU A 119 -2.88 -15.24 -3.24
CA LEU A 119 -2.16 -13.97 -3.28
C LEU A 119 -2.72 -13.14 -4.44
N THR A 120 -3.20 -11.94 -4.15
CA THR A 120 -3.76 -11.06 -5.18
C THR A 120 -3.50 -9.60 -4.87
N THR A 121 -3.76 -8.75 -5.86
CA THR A 121 -3.73 -7.30 -5.69
C THR A 121 -4.93 -6.85 -4.88
N LEU A 122 -4.68 -6.36 -3.67
CA LEU A 122 -5.71 -5.78 -2.82
C LEU A 122 -5.99 -4.33 -3.24
N PHE A 123 -4.95 -3.60 -3.64
CA PHE A 123 -5.07 -2.23 -4.09
C PHE A 123 -4.13 -1.94 -5.27
N SER A 124 -4.57 -1.11 -6.22
CA SER A 124 -3.72 -0.57 -7.27
C SER A 124 -4.08 0.86 -7.65
N ALA A 125 -3.07 1.61 -8.09
CA ALA A 125 -3.22 2.93 -8.68
C ALA A 125 -2.32 3.07 -9.90
N THR A 126 -2.77 3.84 -10.89
CA THR A 126 -2.05 4.16 -12.13
C THR A 126 -2.24 5.64 -12.48
N GLY A 127 -1.45 6.14 -13.44
CA GLY A 127 -1.52 7.54 -13.85
C GLY A 127 -0.89 8.50 -12.82
N LEU A 128 -0.01 7.98 -11.96
CA LEU A 128 0.76 8.77 -11.01
C LEU A 128 1.90 9.51 -11.75
N SER A 129 2.51 10.50 -11.10
CA SER A 129 3.58 11.29 -11.71
C SER A 129 4.96 10.64 -11.45
N PRO A 130 5.73 10.28 -12.51
CA PRO A 130 7.04 9.65 -12.32
C PRO A 130 8.08 10.62 -11.75
N SER A 131 7.86 11.92 -11.90
CA SER A 131 8.77 12.99 -11.44
C SER A 131 8.64 13.32 -9.95
N ARG A 132 7.74 12.66 -9.23
CA ARG A 132 7.38 13.01 -7.85
C ARG A 132 7.30 11.80 -6.96
N HIS A 133 7.52 12.04 -5.68
CA HIS A 133 7.26 11.05 -4.64
C HIS A 133 5.76 10.94 -4.39
N SER A 134 5.24 9.73 -4.43
CA SER A 134 3.89 9.33 -3.98
C SER A 134 4.04 8.47 -2.73
N THR A 135 3.06 8.52 -1.81
CA THR A 135 3.09 7.68 -0.61
C THR A 135 1.83 6.82 -0.54
N LEU A 136 2.03 5.50 -0.51
CA LEU A 136 0.98 4.55 -0.19
C LEU A 136 0.85 4.46 1.33
N ASN A 137 -0.26 4.94 1.89
CA ASN A 137 -0.63 4.71 3.28
C ASN A 137 -1.75 3.68 3.38
N VAL A 138 -1.56 2.67 4.22
CA VAL A 138 -2.56 1.62 4.47
C VAL A 138 -2.78 1.49 5.97
N SER A 139 -4.04 1.61 6.41
CA SER A 139 -4.42 1.43 7.81
C SER A 139 -5.47 0.35 7.96
N TYR A 140 -5.26 -0.54 8.93
CA TYR A 140 -6.23 -1.57 9.30
C TYR A 140 -7.36 -0.95 10.12
N ILE A 141 -8.58 -1.01 9.59
CA ILE A 141 -9.77 -0.42 10.24
C ILE A 141 -10.71 -1.44 10.87
N GLY A 142 -10.44 -2.74 10.68
CA GLY A 142 -11.22 -3.82 11.28
C GLY A 142 -11.61 -4.91 10.29
N PRO A 143 -12.45 -5.86 10.73
CA PRO A 143 -12.97 -6.92 9.88
C PRO A 143 -13.72 -6.36 8.67
N GLY A 144 -13.59 -7.00 7.50
CA GLY A 144 -14.39 -6.66 6.31
C GLY A 144 -15.71 -7.43 6.26
N SER A 145 -16.38 -7.42 5.11
CA SER A 145 -17.76 -7.89 5.00
C SER A 145 -17.93 -9.39 5.27
N LEU A 146 -16.92 -10.21 4.96
CA LEU A 146 -16.89 -11.63 5.33
C LEU A 146 -16.18 -11.92 6.67
N GLY A 147 -15.79 -10.88 7.41
CA GLY A 147 -15.17 -10.93 8.73
C GLY A 147 -13.65 -10.76 8.70
N GLY A 148 -12.93 -11.57 9.48
CA GLY A 148 -11.46 -11.62 9.45
C GLY A 148 -10.75 -10.75 10.49
N PRO A 149 -9.85 -11.31 11.32
CA PRO A 149 -9.26 -10.57 12.43
C PRO A 149 -7.97 -9.84 12.06
N TYR A 150 -7.49 -9.88 10.81
CA TYR A 150 -6.23 -9.27 10.42
C TYR A 150 -6.17 -8.89 8.94
N VAL A 151 -5.27 -7.95 8.62
CA VAL A 151 -4.81 -7.62 7.26
C VAL A 151 -3.33 -7.98 7.13
N GLU A 152 -2.86 -8.26 5.92
CA GLU A 152 -1.47 -8.65 5.67
C GLU A 152 -0.85 -7.99 4.44
N ILE A 153 0.47 -7.92 4.42
CA ILE A 153 1.27 -7.43 3.31
C ILE A 153 2.32 -8.46 2.91
N TYR A 154 2.28 -8.88 1.64
CA TYR A 154 3.29 -9.73 1.03
C TYR A 154 4.34 -8.89 0.29
N THR A 155 3.88 -8.16 -0.73
CA THR A 155 4.73 -7.34 -1.58
C THR A 155 4.01 -6.09 -2.07
N ILE A 156 4.80 -5.06 -2.36
CA ILE A 156 4.39 -3.88 -3.11
C ILE A 156 5.18 -3.89 -4.42
N GLU A 157 4.48 -3.71 -5.53
CA GLU A 157 5.11 -3.49 -6.82
C GLU A 157 4.81 -2.08 -7.31
N TYR A 158 5.79 -1.41 -7.90
CA TYR A 158 5.60 -0.11 -8.51
C TYR A 158 6.48 0.01 -9.74
N ASP A 159 6.03 0.76 -10.73
CA ASP A 159 6.91 1.15 -11.83
C ASP A 159 7.66 2.43 -11.46
N GLY A 160 8.89 2.60 -11.90
CA GLY A 160 9.60 3.83 -11.55
C GLY A 160 11.02 3.94 -12.02
N VAL A 161 11.71 4.88 -11.40
CA VAL A 161 13.18 4.97 -11.42
C VAL A 161 13.66 4.43 -10.08
N GLN A 162 14.71 3.61 -10.08
CA GLN A 162 15.21 3.01 -8.85
C GLN A 162 15.62 4.09 -7.86
N SER A 163 14.76 4.37 -6.87
CA SER A 163 15.16 5.13 -5.69
C SER A 163 16.14 4.24 -4.96
N ALA A 164 17.42 4.62 -4.96
CA ALA A 164 18.44 3.89 -4.21
C ALA A 164 17.92 3.66 -2.80
N ALA A 165 17.89 2.39 -2.36
CA ALA A 165 17.60 2.10 -0.97
C ALA A 165 18.55 2.95 -0.10
N PRO A 166 18.09 3.52 1.02
CA PRO A 166 18.98 4.28 1.89
C PRO A 166 20.13 3.34 2.28
N THR A 167 21.32 3.61 1.75
CA THR A 167 22.52 2.86 2.08
C THR A 167 22.75 3.09 3.55
N GLY A 168 22.41 2.10 4.37
CA GLY A 168 22.52 2.19 5.82
C GLY A 168 23.95 2.57 6.16
N THR A 169 24.15 3.84 6.55
CA THR A 169 25.38 4.25 7.22
C THR A 169 25.31 3.62 8.58
N SER A 170 25.90 2.44 8.71
CA SER A 170 26.05 1.71 9.96
C SER A 170 26.97 2.53 10.88
N SER A 171 26.40 3.45 11.64
CA SER A 171 27.06 4.06 12.79
C SER A 171 27.13 3.01 13.90
N SER A 172 28.26 2.32 13.96
CA SER A 172 28.64 1.47 15.08
C SER A 172 28.89 2.34 16.31
N GLN A 173 27.85 2.65 17.07
CA GLN A 173 27.99 3.32 18.36
C GLN A 173 27.92 2.26 19.46
N GLY A 174 29.10 1.80 19.87
CA GLY A 174 29.26 0.92 21.01
C GLY A 174 28.81 1.62 22.30
N SER A 175 27.94 0.97 23.05
CA SER A 175 27.73 1.26 24.46
C SER A 175 27.35 -0.03 25.19
N SER A 176 28.29 -0.50 26.00
CA SER A 176 28.13 -1.53 27.01
C SER A 176 27.34 -0.96 28.19
N GLY A 177 26.33 -1.69 28.69
CA GLY A 177 25.57 -1.27 29.87
C GLY A 177 24.44 -2.24 30.27
N SER A 178 24.82 -3.23 31.09
CA SER A 178 24.09 -3.91 32.19
C SER A 178 22.55 -3.95 32.29
N GLN A 179 22.05 -5.19 32.39
CA GLN A 179 20.97 -5.75 33.25
C GLN A 179 20.05 -4.80 34.07
N SER A 180 18.72 -4.99 33.99
CA SER A 180 17.91 -5.70 35.02
C SER A 180 16.40 -5.39 34.98
N SER A 181 15.62 -6.40 35.35
CA SER A 181 14.26 -6.42 35.93
C SER A 181 13.00 -6.17 35.09
N ASN A 182 12.34 -7.31 34.82
CA ASN A 182 10.91 -7.59 34.88
C ASN A 182 10.04 -6.56 35.63
N SER A 183 8.94 -6.14 34.99
CA SER A 183 7.70 -5.80 35.69
C SER A 183 6.51 -6.00 34.76
N SER A 184 5.72 -7.04 35.05
CA SER A 184 4.43 -7.32 34.41
C SER A 184 3.37 -6.37 34.95
N SER A 185 2.78 -5.55 34.07
CA SER A 185 1.55 -4.81 34.36
C SER A 185 0.48 -5.15 33.32
N SER A 186 -0.54 -5.84 33.80
CA SER A 186 -1.74 -6.22 33.05
C SER A 186 -2.63 -5.00 32.90
N ALA A 187 -2.64 -4.36 31.72
CA ALA A 187 -3.56 -3.28 31.41
C ALA A 187 -4.86 -3.84 30.80
N SER A 188 -5.93 -3.80 31.57
CA SER A 188 -7.30 -4.07 31.12
C SER A 188 -7.79 -2.89 30.28
N HIS A 189 -7.86 -3.06 28.97
CA HIS A 189 -8.42 -2.05 28.06
C HIS A 189 -9.92 -2.29 27.87
N LYS A 190 -10.70 -1.29 28.29
CA LYS A 190 -12.14 -1.15 28.07
C LYS A 190 -12.39 -0.89 26.58
N SER A 191 -13.13 -1.77 25.92
CA SER A 191 -13.49 -1.62 24.51
C SER A 191 -14.38 -0.39 24.29
N VAL A 192 -14.00 0.46 23.34
CA VAL A 192 -14.83 1.56 22.84
C VAL A 192 -15.61 1.03 21.65
N ASN A 193 -16.94 1.11 21.74
CA ASN A 193 -17.85 0.77 20.66
C ASN A 193 -17.76 1.88 19.58
N ILE A 194 -17.01 1.62 18.51
CA ILE A 194 -16.97 2.50 17.33
C ILE A 194 -18.15 2.11 16.45
N GLY A 195 -19.10 3.03 16.28
CA GLY A 195 -20.27 2.85 15.43
C GLY A 195 -19.87 2.56 13.98
N ALA A 196 -20.53 1.56 13.40
CA ALA A 196 -20.32 1.14 12.02
C ALA A 196 -20.74 2.26 11.05
N ILE A 197 -19.82 2.71 10.19
CA ILE A 197 -20.15 3.50 9.00
C ILE A 197 -20.50 2.49 7.90
N VAL A 198 -21.79 2.39 7.58
CA VAL A 198 -22.29 1.60 6.46
C VAL A 198 -22.13 2.41 5.18
N GLY A 199 -20.99 2.25 4.49
CA GLY A 199 -20.80 2.76 3.13
C GLY A 199 -21.40 1.78 2.12
N GLY A 200 -22.58 2.08 1.60
CA GLY A 200 -23.20 1.31 0.52
C GLY A 200 -22.40 1.44 -0.78
N VAL A 201 -21.79 0.34 -1.24
CA VAL A 201 -21.19 0.25 -2.57
C VAL A 201 -22.31 -0.08 -3.56
N VAL A 202 -22.63 0.85 -4.46
CA VAL A 202 -23.57 0.63 -5.56
C VAL A 202 -22.82 -0.12 -6.67
N SER A 203 -23.12 -1.42 -6.82
CA SER A 203 -22.67 -2.21 -7.97
C SER A 203 -23.47 -1.82 -9.22
N PRO A 204 -22.85 -1.51 -10.37
CA PRO A 204 -23.57 -1.35 -11.61
C PRO A 204 -24.08 -2.72 -12.10
N SER A 205 -25.40 -2.90 -12.12
CA SER A 205 -26.04 -4.06 -12.72
C SER A 205 -25.76 -4.10 -14.21
N ARG A 206 -25.02 -5.12 -14.65
CA ARG A 206 -24.75 -5.38 -16.07
C ARG A 206 -26.00 -6.02 -16.69
N ALA A 207 -26.75 -5.26 -17.48
CA ALA A 207 -27.89 -5.78 -18.24
C ALA A 207 -27.39 -6.76 -19.31
N LEU A 208 -27.77 -8.03 -19.17
CA LEU A 208 -27.67 -9.04 -20.23
C LEU A 208 -28.74 -8.75 -21.28
N ASN A 209 -28.30 -8.34 -22.46
CA ASN A 209 -29.16 -8.19 -23.62
C ASN A 209 -29.18 -9.54 -24.36
N ALA A 210 -30.33 -10.20 -24.37
CA ALA A 210 -30.56 -11.42 -25.15
C ALA A 210 -30.97 -11.03 -26.58
N ARG A 211 -30.32 -11.64 -27.57
CA ARG A 211 -30.83 -11.81 -28.93
C ARG A 211 -30.68 -13.28 -29.30
#